data_AF-A0A0D2N0U3-F1
#
_entry.id   AF-A0A0D2N0U3-F1
#
_cell.length_a   1.000
_cell.length_b   1.000
_cell.length_c   1.000
_cell.angle_alpha   90.00
_cell.angle_beta   90.00
_cell.angle_gamma   90.00
#
_symmetry.space_group_name_H-M   'P 1'
#
loop_
_entity.id
_entity.type
_entity.pdbx_description
1 polymer ?
#
loop_
_entity_poly.entity_id
_entity_poly.type
_entity_poly.pdbx_seq_one_letter_code
_entity_poly.pdbx_strand_id
1 'polypeptide(L)' 'ALMRGGILWRLAIENASFQDVLAGPTTIATIQHQCVSWVTESGKYCVDDVLNTHEADVISGVYYVYTGQGTQMTTKSWWP' A
#
# COMPACT_ATOMS: atom_id res chain seq x y z
N ALA A 1 -2.58 4.76 -0.81
CA ALA A 1 -3.62 4.30 -1.77
C ALA A 1 -4.47 5.43 -2.34
N LEU A 2 -5.10 6.27 -1.49
CA LEU A 2 -5.96 7.38 -1.92
C LEU A 2 -5.27 8.40 -2.85
N MET A 3 -3.95 8.54 -2.79
CA MET A 3 -3.20 9.49 -3.62
C MET A 3 -2.78 8.94 -5.01
N ARG A 4 -2.95 7.63 -5.28
CA ARG A 4 -2.45 6.97 -6.51
C ARG A 4 -3.42 7.02 -7.70
N GLY A 5 -4.67 7.46 -7.51
CA GLY A 5 -5.70 7.46 -8.55
C GLY A 5 -6.08 6.04 -9.04
N GLY A 6 -6.82 5.97 -10.15
CA GLY A 6 -7.15 4.70 -10.82
C GLY A 6 -7.96 3.72 -9.96
N ILE A 7 -7.73 2.42 -10.18
CA ILE A 7 -8.40 1.34 -9.43
C ILE A 7 -8.02 1.36 -7.94
N LEU A 8 -6.77 1.66 -7.60
CA LEU A 8 -6.30 1.75 -6.21
C LEU A 8 -7.09 2.79 -5.41
N TRP A 9 -7.36 3.96 -5.99
CA TRP A 9 -8.18 4.98 -5.33
C TRP A 9 -9.63 4.52 -5.16
N ARG A 10 -10.21 3.90 -6.20
CA ARG A 10 -11.60 3.38 -6.16
C ARG A 10 -11.79 2.31 -5.10
N LEU A 11 -10.82 1.42 -4.91
CA LEU A 11 -10.85 0.40 -3.87
C LEU A 11 -10.57 0.97 -2.47
N ALA A 12 -9.74 2.01 -2.40
CA ALA A 12 -9.40 2.63 -1.13
C ALA A 12 -10.53 3.48 -0.54
N ILE A 13 -11.31 4.20 -1.36
CA ILE A 13 -12.31 5.16 -0.86
C ILE A 13 -13.46 4.52 -0.08
N GLU A 14 -13.70 3.21 -0.29
CA GLU A 14 -14.71 2.46 0.47
C GLU A 14 -14.26 2.16 1.91
N ASN A 15 -12.95 2.07 2.15
CA ASN A 15 -12.36 1.62 3.42
C ASN A 15 -11.56 2.70 4.14
N ALA A 16 -11.16 3.77 3.44
CA ALA A 16 -10.38 4.87 3.98
C ALA A 16 -10.95 6.22 3.52
N SER A 17 -11.12 7.13 4.47
CA SER A 17 -11.57 8.49 4.21
C SER A 17 -10.40 9.44 3.99
N PHE A 18 -10.67 10.60 3.40
CA PHE A 18 -9.66 11.66 3.27
C PHE A 18 -9.20 12.19 4.64
N GLN A 19 -10.06 12.12 5.67
CA GLN A 19 -9.70 12.54 7.03
C GLN A 19 -8.64 11.62 7.65
N ASP A 20 -8.65 10.33 7.31
CA ASP A 20 -7.63 9.38 7.79
C ASP A 20 -6.24 9.73 7.25
N VAL A 21 -6.15 10.31 6.05
CA VAL A 21 -4.89 10.81 5.48
C VAL A 21 -4.39 12.05 6.24
N LEU A 22 -5.30 12.93 6.62
CA LEU A 22 -4.97 14.16 7.35
C LEU A 22 -4.63 13.92 8.83
N ALA A 23 -5.16 12.85 9.43
CA ALA A 23 -4.88 12.48 10.82
C ALA A 23 -3.40 12.10 11.04
N GLY A 24 -2.69 11.77 9.96
CA GLY A 24 -1.28 11.39 9.98
C GLY A 24 -1.06 9.91 10.29
N PRO A 25 0.21 9.51 10.55
CA PRO A 25 0.58 8.11 10.65
C PRO A 25 -0.02 7.42 11.89
N THR A 26 -0.47 6.18 11.72
CA THR A 26 -1.07 5.39 12.82
C THR A 26 -0.02 4.91 13.83
N THR A 27 -0.47 4.28 14.92
CA THR A 27 0.42 3.65 15.92
C THR A 27 1.26 2.51 15.33
N ILE A 28 0.76 1.82 14.30
CA ILE A 28 1.51 0.80 13.57
C ILE A 28 2.73 1.43 12.89
N ALA A 29 2.56 2.61 12.30
CA ALA A 29 3.65 3.34 11.69
C ALA A 29 4.62 3.93 12.73
N THR A 30 4.08 4.59 13.75
CA THR A 30 4.87 5.41 14.69
C THR A 30 5.52 4.62 15.84
N ILE A 31 4.84 3.61 16.38
CA ILE A 31 5.29 2.86 17.57
C ILE A 31 5.85 1.49 17.16
N GLN A 32 5.20 0.81 16.22
CA GLN A 32 5.57 -0.55 15.83
C GLN A 32 6.61 -0.59 14.70
N HIS A 33 6.94 0.56 14.11
CA HIS A 33 7.93 0.71 13.04
C HIS A 33 7.74 -0.27 11.87
N GLN A 34 6.48 -0.57 11.52
CA GLN A 34 6.12 -1.45 10.40
C GLN A 34 6.05 -0.73 9.05
N CYS A 35 6.71 0.42 8.95
CA CYS A 35 6.81 1.23 7.74
C CYS A 35 8.19 1.88 7.68
N VAL A 36 8.58 2.32 6.47
CA VAL A 36 9.79 3.12 6.32
C VAL A 36 9.57 4.46 7.03
N SER A 37 10.43 4.77 8.00
CA SER A 37 10.36 6.01 8.77
C SER A 37 11.75 6.52 9.09
N TRP A 38 11.87 7.84 9.24
CA TRP A 38 13.14 8.49 9.57
C TRP A 38 12.91 9.76 10.37
N VAL A 39 13.92 10.16 11.14
CA VAL A 39 13.93 11.43 11.86
C VAL A 39 14.80 12.41 11.08
N THR A 40 14.25 13.56 10.74
CA THR A 40 14.99 14.65 10.09
C THR A 40 15.95 15.32 11.08
N GLU A 41 16.95 16.06 10.59
CA GLU A 41 17.86 16.84 11.43
C GLU A 41 17.13 17.85 12.36
N SER A 42 15.94 18.30 11.93
CA SER A 42 15.07 19.18 12.73
C SER A 42 14.27 18.46 13.83
N GLY A 43 14.47 17.16 14.01
CA GLY A 43 13.75 16.33 14.99
C GLY A 43 12.34 15.91 14.55
N LYS A 44 11.91 16.25 13.33
CA LYS A 44 10.61 15.80 12.80
C LYS A 44 10.66 14.34 12.41
N TYR A 45 9.64 13.59 12.82
CA TYR A 45 9.41 12.20 12.43
C TYR A 45 8.66 12.15 11.09
N CYS A 46 9.26 11.49 10.11
CA CYS A 46 8.70 11.29 8.78
C CYS A 46 8.39 9.81 8.57
N VAL A 47 7.29 9.53 7.88
CA VAL A 47 6.84 8.19 7.52
C VAL A 47 6.60 8.19 6.02
N ASP A 48 7.09 7.15 5.33
CA ASP A 48 6.79 6.92 3.93
C ASP A 48 5.32 6.50 3.77
N ASP A 49 4.57 7.22 2.95
CA ASP A 49 3.18 6.92 2.62
C ASP A 49 3.01 6.27 1.23
N VAL A 50 4.12 6.04 0.54
CA VAL A 50 4.13 5.54 -0.82
C VAL A 50 3.90 4.04 -0.82
N LEU A 51 2.80 3.61 -1.47
CA LEU A 51 2.57 2.19 -1.74
C LEU A 51 3.69 1.63 -2.61
N ASN A 52 4.32 0.56 -2.17
CA ASN A 52 5.19 -0.26 -3.00
C ASN A 52 4.37 -1.16 -3.94
N THR A 53 5.03 -1.80 -4.92
CA THR A 53 4.36 -2.64 -5.92
C THR A 53 3.60 -3.80 -5.29
N HIS A 54 4.16 -4.42 -4.24
CA HIS A 54 3.52 -5.54 -3.56
C HIS A 54 2.22 -5.12 -2.84
N GLU A 55 2.24 -3.99 -2.15
CA GLU A 55 1.05 -3.44 -1.48
C GLU A 55 -0.02 -3.04 -2.50
N ALA A 56 0.39 -2.45 -3.62
CA ALA A 56 -0.52 -2.11 -4.72
C ALA A 56 -1.16 -3.36 -5.34
N ASP A 57 -0.38 -4.42 -5.53
CA ASP A 57 -0.85 -5.72 -6.02
C ASP A 57 -1.87 -6.33 -5.05
N VAL A 58 -1.58 -6.33 -3.75
CA VAL A 58 -2.48 -6.84 -2.71
C VAL A 58 -3.81 -6.09 -2.69
N ILE A 59 -3.78 -4.76 -2.69
CA ILE A 59 -5.00 -3.93 -2.74
C ILE A 59 -5.79 -4.20 -4.02
N SER A 60 -5.07 -4.34 -5.14
CA SER A 60 -5.66 -4.64 -6.45
C SER A 60 -6.01 -6.12 -6.61
N GLY A 61 -6.06 -6.92 -5.54
CA GLY A 61 -6.47 -8.32 -5.57
C GLY A 61 -5.68 -9.16 -6.58
N VAL A 62 -4.39 -8.84 -6.76
CA VAL A 62 -3.51 -9.56 -7.68
C VAL A 62 -3.12 -10.90 -7.07
N TYR A 63 -3.20 -11.95 -7.88
CA TYR A 63 -2.79 -13.30 -7.51
C TYR A 63 -1.99 -13.97 -8.63
N TYR A 64 -1.09 -14.86 -8.22
CA TYR A 64 -0.23 -15.60 -9.12
C TYR A 64 -0.81 -16.99 -9.38
N VAL A 65 -0.89 -17.36 -10.66
CA VAL A 65 -1.28 -18.71 -11.07
C VAL A 65 -0.03 -19.42 -11.57
N TYR A 66 0.33 -20.49 -10.86
CA TYR A 66 1.46 -21.34 -11.17
C TYR A 66 1.02 -22.47 -12.10
N THR A 67 1.73 -22.66 -13.22
CA THR A 67 1.41 -23.72 -14.18
C THR A 67 2.03 -25.07 -13.80
N GLY A 68 2.89 -25.10 -12.77
CA GLY A 68 3.66 -26.28 -12.37
C GLY A 68 4.82 -26.61 -13.31
N GLN A 69 5.06 -25.80 -14.35
CA GLN A 69 6.13 -25.98 -15.33
C GLN A 69 7.24 -24.95 -15.10
N GLY A 70 8.26 -25.35 -14.33
CA GLY A 70 9.41 -24.49 -14.02
C GLY A 70 9.00 -23.18 -13.33
N THR A 71 9.53 -22.06 -13.81
CA THR A 71 9.26 -20.71 -13.28
C THR A 71 8.09 -20.01 -13.98
N GLN A 72 7.37 -20.70 -14.87
CA GLN A 72 6.26 -20.09 -15.60
C GLN A 72 5.11 -19.75 -14.64
N MET A 73 4.74 -18.48 -14.61
CA MET A 73 3.60 -17.98 -13.87
C MET A 73 2.82 -16.98 -14.72
N THR A 74 1.53 -16.84 -14.41
CA THR A 74 0.70 -15.74 -14.94
C THR A 74 0.14 -14.93 -13.78
N THR A 75 0.16 -13.62 -13.93
CA THR A 75 -0.37 -12.66 -12.96
C THR A 75 -1.78 -12.29 -13.37
N LYS A 76 -2.73 -12.42 -12.43
CA LYS A 76 -4.15 -12.10 -12.63
C LYS A 76 -4.64 -11.20 -11.50
N SER A 77 -5.79 -10.55 -11.69
CA SER A 77 -6.47 -9.75 -10.65
C SER A 77 -7.94 -10.17 -10.55
N TRP A 78 -8.54 -9.98 -9.36
CA TRP A 78 -9.99 -10.08 -9.17
C TRP A 78 -10.75 -8.88 -9.73
N TRP A 79 -10.06 -7.78 -10.04
CA TRP A 79 -10.64 -6.60 -10.66
C TRP A 79 -10.37 -6.59 -12.18
N PRO A 80 -11.36 -6.23 -13.00
CA PRO A 80 -11.25 -6.24 -14.46
C PRO A 80 -10.38 -5.12 -15.03
#